data_AF-A0A0C3F3U0-F1
#
_entry.id   AF-A0A0C3F3U0-F1
#
_cell.length_a   1.000
_cell.length_b   1.000
_cell.length_c   1.000
_cell.angle_alpha   90.00
_cell.angle_beta   90.00
_cell.angle_gamma   90.00
#
_symmetry.space_group_name_H-M   'P 1'
#
loop_
_entity.id
_entity.type
_entity.pdbx_description
1 polymer ?
#
loop_
_entity_poly.entity_id
_entity_poly.type
_entity_poly.pdbx_seq_one_letter_code
_entity_poly.pdbx_strand_id
1 'polypeptide(L)'
;MGASGGLSHRINQSSVDLWFSKEAISSRLCLTSKAISCGISLCAFQYKRLLYHSTEAEEMRNVFFDEESVIVGRPIAKQLDTNRNTSFWALAPKMTNPFLFFSGIVKLVGQRVLKAAGITVPFYATKLFMHYTPRARKEEPCRFNGTDSNAAIKEFTQKTFGLVLNSRLLRQMAKAIFRSQLPQLFGAAFHYPSNTTILASKPSPFDNLLPSFNVSKSQASHEITISQIWHAIHGLGPVNQEWRDILQENHILPSNKYDDIAWERARALVNSEYGVGGQDTESIAKTVKSVLDGKPFLTGDKTNLTCCLGDIVSVRVTQAVLFSTSKPRAFSRPPIGGYLIDDIAKALAMIIKALLEWESGNHVDLLHESLVDLQVSLKDELCQKVDHNPALWIDFSKKVHSFSLHRPAGNPAWQKSDLLTNWAGEMK
;
A
#
# COMPACT_ATOMS: atom_id res chain seq x y z
N MET A 1 -33.27 5.04 -57.54
CA MET A 1 -31.84 5.37 -57.76
C MET A 1 -31.45 6.45 -56.76
N GLY A 2 -30.98 6.05 -55.58
CA GLY A 2 -30.58 6.97 -54.52
C GLY A 2 -29.05 7.03 -54.45
N ALA A 3 -28.46 8.09 -54.98
CA ALA A 3 -27.06 8.42 -54.72
C ALA A 3 -27.03 9.32 -53.49
N SER A 4 -27.09 8.73 -52.30
CA SER A 4 -26.72 9.43 -51.07
C SER A 4 -25.19 9.54 -51.04
N GLY A 5 -24.66 10.61 -51.64
CA GLY A 5 -23.28 11.05 -51.49
C GLY A 5 -23.03 11.43 -50.03
N GLY A 6 -22.69 10.44 -49.21
CA GLY A 6 -22.20 10.67 -47.86
C GLY A 6 -20.84 11.35 -47.97
N LEU A 7 -20.77 12.63 -47.60
CA LEU A 7 -19.54 13.34 -47.26
C LEU A 7 -18.82 12.54 -46.17
N SER A 8 -17.97 11.61 -46.58
CA SER A 8 -16.97 10.98 -45.71
C SER A 8 -16.00 12.09 -45.31
N HIS A 9 -16.29 12.80 -44.23
CA HIS A 9 -15.33 13.67 -43.56
C HIS A 9 -14.12 12.81 -43.14
N ARG A 10 -13.12 12.73 -44.01
CA ARG A 10 -11.85 12.08 -43.70
C ARG A 10 -11.18 12.90 -42.62
N ILE A 11 -10.96 12.28 -41.47
CA ILE A 11 -10.20 12.90 -40.39
C ILE A 11 -8.76 13.15 -40.89
N ASN A 12 -8.20 14.32 -40.57
CA ASN A 12 -6.82 14.64 -40.90
C ASN A 12 -5.85 13.66 -40.24
N GLN A 13 -4.89 13.12 -41.00
CA GLN A 13 -3.87 12.18 -40.51
C GLN A 13 -3.10 12.75 -39.31
N SER A 14 -2.77 14.04 -39.30
CA SER A 14 -2.07 14.65 -38.16
C SER A 14 -2.87 14.55 -36.85
N SER A 15 -4.20 14.62 -36.93
CA SER A 15 -5.09 14.46 -35.77
C SER A 15 -5.16 13.00 -35.32
N VAL A 16 -5.15 12.06 -36.28
CA VAL A 16 -5.07 10.62 -36.02
C VAL A 16 -3.77 10.29 -35.28
N ASP A 17 -2.63 10.77 -35.81
CA ASP A 17 -1.31 10.53 -35.23
C ASP A 17 -1.20 11.15 -33.84
N LEU A 18 -1.72 12.37 -33.65
CA LEU A 18 -1.77 13.03 -32.35
C LEU A 18 -2.59 12.21 -31.35
N TRP A 19 -3.78 11.75 -31.73
CA TRP A 19 -4.63 10.91 -30.87
C TRP A 19 -3.88 9.66 -30.41
N PHE A 20 -3.33 8.89 -31.35
CA PHE A 20 -2.66 7.63 -31.00
C PHE A 20 -1.33 7.84 -30.29
N SER A 21 -0.66 8.98 -30.46
CA SER A 21 0.51 9.34 -29.65
C SER A 21 0.13 9.50 -28.16
N LYS A 22 -1.03 10.11 -27.88
CA LYS A 22 -1.55 10.28 -26.51
C LYS A 22 -2.05 8.96 -25.94
N GLU A 23 -2.77 8.17 -26.72
CA GLU A 23 -3.20 6.83 -26.31
C GLU A 23 -2.00 5.93 -25.99
N ALA A 24 -0.92 6.00 -26.77
CA ALA A 24 0.30 5.24 -26.50
C ALA A 24 0.97 5.65 -25.17
N ILE A 25 0.88 6.92 -24.77
CA ILE A 25 1.33 7.37 -23.45
C ILE A 25 0.44 6.76 -22.35
N SER A 26 -0.89 6.87 -22.48
CA SER A 26 -1.84 6.28 -21.53
C SER A 26 -1.67 4.76 -21.39
N SER A 27 -1.44 4.07 -22.50
CA SER A 27 -1.15 2.63 -22.55
C SER A 27 0.11 2.28 -21.75
N ARG A 28 1.20 3.02 -21.96
CA ARG A 28 2.46 2.82 -21.23
C ARG A 28 2.29 3.08 -19.74
N LEU A 29 1.56 4.12 -19.36
CA LEU A 29 1.25 4.41 -17.95
C LEU A 29 0.43 3.28 -17.32
N CYS A 30 -0.66 2.83 -17.96
CA CYS A 30 -1.47 1.71 -17.46
C CYS A 30 -0.64 0.43 -17.29
N LEU A 31 0.23 0.13 -18.25
CA LEU A 31 1.14 -1.02 -18.20
C LEU A 31 2.12 -0.91 -17.03
N THR A 32 2.81 0.22 -16.90
CA THR A 32 3.83 0.41 -15.88
C THR A 32 3.23 0.47 -14.48
N SER A 33 2.13 1.21 -14.30
CA SER A 33 1.41 1.25 -13.03
C SER A 33 0.99 -0.14 -12.61
N LYS A 34 0.49 -0.98 -13.54
CA LYS A 34 0.18 -2.39 -13.25
C LYS A 34 1.44 -3.15 -12.85
N ALA A 35 2.53 -3.01 -13.60
CA ALA A 35 3.78 -3.73 -13.35
C ALA A 35 4.37 -3.47 -11.95
N ILE A 36 4.16 -2.26 -11.42
CA ILE A 36 4.65 -1.83 -10.11
C ILE A 36 3.64 -2.18 -8.99
N SER A 37 2.34 -2.04 -9.25
CA SER A 37 1.32 -2.17 -8.20
C SER A 37 0.82 -3.60 -7.98
N CYS A 38 0.90 -4.53 -8.92
CA CYS A 38 0.25 -5.85 -8.75
C CYS A 38 1.03 -6.88 -7.90
N GLY A 39 2.14 -6.49 -7.28
CA GLY A 39 3.00 -7.39 -6.52
C GLY A 39 3.82 -8.32 -7.41
N ILE A 40 3.46 -9.60 -7.45
CA ILE A 40 4.13 -10.58 -8.32
C ILE A 40 3.69 -10.34 -9.77
N SER A 41 4.36 -9.39 -10.43
CA SER A 41 3.94 -8.90 -11.74
C SER A 41 4.05 -9.92 -12.87
N LEU A 42 3.27 -9.65 -13.92
CA LEU A 42 3.35 -10.37 -15.20
C LEU A 42 4.75 -10.24 -15.79
N CYS A 43 5.24 -11.32 -16.42
CA CYS A 43 6.41 -11.23 -17.29
C CYS A 43 6.11 -10.30 -18.47
N ALA A 44 7.12 -9.57 -18.94
CA ALA A 44 6.98 -8.57 -20.00
C ALA A 44 6.23 -9.07 -21.26
N PHE A 45 6.45 -10.32 -21.67
CA PHE A 45 5.79 -10.89 -22.85
C PHE A 45 4.29 -11.21 -22.64
N GLN A 46 3.81 -11.25 -21.39
CA GLN A 46 2.42 -11.59 -21.07
C GLN A 46 1.48 -10.38 -21.24
N TYR A 47 2.00 -9.14 -21.19
CA TYR A 47 1.17 -7.95 -21.36
C TYR A 47 0.45 -7.90 -22.71
N LYS A 48 1.07 -8.42 -23.77
CA LYS A 48 0.46 -8.50 -25.11
C LYS A 48 -0.76 -9.40 -25.23
N ARG A 49 -0.97 -10.25 -24.21
CA ARG A 49 -2.05 -11.25 -24.13
C ARG A 49 -3.23 -10.77 -23.29
N LEU A 50 -3.22 -9.51 -22.82
CA LEU A 50 -4.31 -8.97 -22.02
C LEU A 50 -5.49 -8.54 -22.90
N LEU A 51 -6.61 -9.22 -22.68
CA LEU A 51 -7.85 -9.14 -23.42
C LEU A 51 -8.94 -8.62 -22.49
N TYR A 52 -9.47 -7.44 -22.80
CA TYR A 52 -10.54 -6.81 -22.02
C TYR A 52 -11.92 -6.99 -22.65
N HIS A 53 -11.96 -7.42 -23.91
CA HIS A 53 -13.15 -7.81 -24.64
C HIS A 53 -12.84 -9.08 -25.44
N SER A 54 -13.86 -9.92 -25.67
CA SER A 54 -13.75 -11.16 -26.44
C SER A 54 -14.84 -11.15 -27.51
N THR A 55 -14.45 -11.50 -28.73
CA THR A 55 -15.38 -11.78 -29.83
C THR A 55 -15.52 -13.29 -29.97
N GLU A 56 -16.62 -13.80 -30.55
CA GLU A 56 -16.90 -15.25 -30.65
C GLU A 56 -15.77 -16.07 -31.31
N ALA A 57 -14.90 -15.43 -32.11
CA ALA A 57 -13.76 -16.04 -32.77
C ALA A 57 -12.43 -15.91 -31.99
N GLU A 58 -12.39 -15.21 -30.86
CA GLU A 58 -11.17 -14.89 -30.12
C GLU A 58 -11.05 -15.64 -28.78
N GLU A 59 -9.82 -15.67 -28.28
CA GLU A 59 -9.44 -16.17 -26.96
C GLU A 59 -10.33 -15.57 -25.84
N MET A 60 -10.56 -16.33 -24.77
CA MET A 60 -11.36 -15.89 -23.63
C MET A 60 -10.79 -14.60 -23.01
N ARG A 61 -11.67 -13.63 -22.76
CA ARG A 61 -11.37 -12.39 -22.02
C ARG A 61 -10.65 -12.73 -20.71
N ASN A 62 -9.66 -11.93 -20.33
CA ASN A 62 -8.81 -12.21 -19.17
C ASN A 62 -8.52 -10.98 -18.30
N VAL A 63 -9.22 -9.86 -18.57
CA VAL A 63 -9.27 -8.66 -17.73
C VAL A 63 -10.73 -8.39 -17.38
N PHE A 64 -11.09 -8.55 -16.12
CA PHE A 64 -12.44 -8.42 -15.58
C PHE A 64 -12.57 -7.11 -14.81
N PHE A 65 -13.75 -6.50 -14.91
CA PHE A 65 -14.09 -5.30 -14.16
C PHE A 65 -15.07 -5.74 -13.07
N ASP A 66 -14.67 -5.54 -11.84
CA ASP A 66 -15.51 -5.70 -10.65
C ASP A 66 -15.80 -4.31 -10.05
N GLU A 67 -16.82 -4.19 -9.20
CA GLU A 67 -17.25 -2.90 -8.64
C GLU A 67 -16.11 -2.14 -7.95
N GLU A 68 -15.18 -2.87 -7.33
CA GLU A 68 -14.10 -2.29 -6.53
C GLU A 68 -12.70 -2.41 -7.17
N SER A 69 -12.53 -3.27 -8.17
CA SER A 69 -11.21 -3.56 -8.74
C SER A 69 -11.25 -4.10 -10.16
N VAL A 70 -10.12 -3.96 -10.86
CA VAL A 70 -9.88 -4.67 -12.12
C VAL A 70 -9.07 -5.93 -11.82
N ILE A 71 -9.64 -7.08 -12.15
CA ILE A 71 -9.04 -8.39 -11.93
C ILE A 71 -8.44 -8.89 -13.25
N VAL A 72 -7.21 -9.37 -13.21
CA VAL A 72 -6.55 -10.01 -14.35
C VAL A 72 -6.46 -11.49 -14.03
N GLY A 73 -7.04 -12.33 -14.87
CA GLY A 73 -7.03 -13.79 -14.67
C GLY A 73 -6.29 -14.53 -15.77
N ARG A 74 -5.78 -15.72 -15.46
CA ARG A 74 -5.42 -16.78 -16.43
C ARG A 74 -4.73 -16.30 -17.74
N PRO A 75 -3.62 -15.54 -17.70
CA PRO A 75 -2.95 -15.06 -18.90
C PRO A 75 -2.40 -16.23 -19.70
N ILE A 76 -2.62 -16.23 -21.02
CA ILE A 76 -2.36 -17.37 -21.91
C ILE A 76 -0.94 -17.95 -21.81
N ALA A 77 0.03 -17.13 -21.40
CA ALA A 77 1.41 -17.55 -21.15
C ALA A 77 1.58 -18.58 -20.00
N LYS A 78 0.55 -18.79 -19.19
CA LYS A 78 0.50 -19.78 -18.13
C LYS A 78 -0.39 -20.98 -18.47
N GLN A 79 -0.98 -21.04 -19.67
CA GLN A 79 -1.92 -22.08 -20.09
C GLN A 79 -1.26 -23.33 -20.70
N LEU A 80 0.07 -23.36 -20.85
CA LEU A 80 0.79 -24.56 -21.37
C LEU A 80 0.77 -25.75 -20.40
N ASP A 81 0.37 -25.53 -19.15
CA ASP A 81 0.18 -26.57 -18.14
C ASP A 81 -1.16 -26.33 -17.44
N THR A 82 -2.19 -27.04 -17.90
CA THR A 82 -3.60 -26.85 -17.51
C THR A 82 -3.87 -27.10 -16.02
N ASN A 83 -2.99 -27.85 -15.34
CA ASN A 83 -3.21 -28.26 -13.95
C ASN A 83 -2.42 -27.44 -12.92
N ARG A 84 -1.57 -26.48 -13.33
CA ARG A 84 -0.59 -25.88 -12.38
C ARG A 84 -0.46 -24.36 -12.36
N ASN A 85 -1.11 -23.60 -13.24
CA ASN A 85 -0.75 -22.18 -13.40
C ASN A 85 -1.93 -21.22 -13.61
N THR A 86 -3.06 -21.43 -12.94
CA THR A 86 -4.03 -20.35 -12.78
C THR A 86 -3.41 -19.25 -11.92
N SER A 87 -3.66 -18.00 -12.30
CA SER A 87 -3.09 -16.84 -11.62
C SER A 87 -4.04 -15.67 -11.80
N PHE A 88 -4.47 -15.12 -10.68
CA PHE A 88 -5.31 -13.95 -10.59
C PHE A 88 -4.52 -12.83 -9.90
N TRP A 89 -4.74 -11.61 -10.39
CA TRP A 89 -4.17 -10.40 -9.80
C TRP A 89 -5.26 -9.35 -9.73
N ALA A 90 -5.33 -8.65 -8.61
CA ALA A 90 -6.09 -7.41 -8.54
C ALA A 90 -5.20 -6.23 -8.91
N LEU A 91 -5.79 -5.21 -9.52
CA LEU A 91 -5.20 -3.89 -9.64
C LEU A 91 -5.52 -3.07 -8.38
N ALA A 92 -4.64 -2.12 -8.05
CA ALA A 92 -4.88 -1.22 -6.93
C ALA A 92 -6.20 -0.45 -7.12
N PRO A 93 -7.03 -0.25 -6.09
CA PRO A 93 -8.31 0.47 -6.22
C PRO A 93 -8.20 1.83 -6.90
N LYS A 94 -7.15 2.60 -6.57
CA LYS A 94 -6.86 3.90 -7.19
C LYS A 94 -6.60 3.82 -8.71
N MET A 95 -6.27 2.65 -9.22
CA MET A 95 -6.05 2.40 -10.65
C MET A 95 -7.30 1.94 -11.40
N THR A 96 -8.35 1.51 -10.69
CA THR A 96 -9.55 0.94 -11.32
C THR A 96 -10.20 1.92 -12.28
N ASN A 97 -10.48 3.15 -11.82
CA ASN A 97 -11.12 4.19 -12.62
C ASN A 97 -10.27 4.63 -13.82
N PRO A 98 -8.95 4.93 -13.69
CA PRO A 98 -8.09 5.18 -14.84
C PRO A 98 -8.10 4.04 -15.87
N PHE A 99 -8.08 2.80 -15.42
CA PHE A 99 -8.06 1.63 -16.30
C PHE A 99 -9.39 1.45 -17.04
N LEU A 100 -10.51 1.61 -16.33
CA LEU A 100 -11.87 1.62 -16.89
C LEU A 100 -12.03 2.73 -17.92
N PHE A 101 -11.60 3.95 -17.60
CA PHE A 101 -11.65 5.09 -18.52
C PHE A 101 -10.82 4.81 -19.78
N PHE A 102 -9.61 4.27 -19.61
CA PHE A 102 -8.76 3.90 -20.73
C PHE A 102 -9.41 2.83 -21.61
N SER A 103 -9.85 1.70 -21.05
CA SER A 103 -10.41 0.59 -21.81
C SER A 103 -11.82 0.85 -22.36
N GLY A 104 -12.63 1.61 -21.64
CA GLY A 104 -14.05 1.84 -21.92
C GLY A 104 -14.33 3.11 -22.72
N ILE A 105 -13.47 4.13 -22.64
CA ILE A 105 -13.67 5.39 -23.36
C ILE A 105 -12.56 5.61 -24.38
N VAL A 106 -11.30 5.67 -23.94
CA VAL A 106 -10.17 5.99 -24.85
C VAL A 106 -10.09 4.99 -25.99
N LYS A 107 -10.13 3.68 -25.68
CA LYS A 107 -10.09 2.63 -26.71
C LYS A 107 -11.30 2.67 -27.64
N LEU A 108 -12.50 2.95 -27.15
CA LEU A 108 -13.70 3.04 -28.00
C LEU A 108 -13.66 4.25 -28.94
N VAL A 109 -13.18 5.40 -28.45
CA VAL A 109 -12.98 6.57 -29.31
C VAL A 109 -11.90 6.28 -30.35
N GLY A 110 -10.78 5.66 -29.96
CA GLY A 110 -9.73 5.26 -30.89
C GLY A 110 -10.23 4.31 -31.97
N GLN A 111 -11.11 3.35 -31.66
CA GLN A 111 -11.75 2.49 -32.67
C GLN A 111 -12.54 3.31 -33.70
N ARG A 112 -13.30 4.32 -33.24
CA ARG A 112 -14.06 5.21 -34.13
C ARG A 112 -13.14 6.09 -34.98
N VAL A 113 -12.03 6.57 -34.42
CA VAL A 113 -11.00 7.34 -35.16
C VAL A 113 -10.37 6.47 -36.25
N LEU A 114 -9.97 5.22 -35.94
CA LEU A 114 -9.45 4.28 -36.94
C LEU A 114 -10.45 4.04 -38.07
N LYS A 115 -11.72 3.79 -37.72
CA LYS A 115 -12.80 3.56 -38.69
C LYS A 115 -13.00 4.78 -39.61
N ALA A 116 -13.05 5.98 -39.04
CA ALA A 116 -13.22 7.22 -39.80
C ALA A 116 -11.99 7.58 -40.66
N ALA A 117 -10.80 7.16 -40.25
CA ALA A 117 -9.57 7.29 -41.02
C ALA A 117 -9.39 6.17 -42.08
N GLY A 118 -10.25 5.14 -42.10
CA GLY A 118 -10.09 3.98 -42.97
C GLY A 118 -8.89 3.10 -42.63
N ILE A 119 -8.36 3.19 -41.41
CA ILE A 119 -7.20 2.42 -40.95
C ILE A 119 -7.68 1.16 -40.24
N THR A 120 -7.15 0.01 -40.64
CA THR A 120 -7.44 -1.27 -39.98
C THR A 120 -6.28 -1.71 -39.10
N VAL A 121 -6.53 -1.86 -37.81
CA VAL A 121 -5.55 -2.38 -36.84
C VAL A 121 -6.09 -3.68 -36.25
N PRO A 122 -5.50 -4.85 -36.57
CA PRO A 122 -5.98 -6.13 -36.07
C PRO A 122 -6.03 -6.17 -34.53
N PHE A 123 -7.11 -6.72 -33.96
CA PHE A 123 -7.31 -6.92 -32.51
C PHE A 123 -7.33 -5.63 -31.66
N TYR A 124 -7.36 -4.45 -32.28
CA TYR A 124 -7.38 -3.19 -31.54
C TYR A 124 -8.60 -3.06 -30.63
N ALA A 125 -9.72 -3.71 -31.00
CA ALA A 125 -10.96 -3.67 -30.25
C ALA A 125 -11.00 -4.58 -29.01
N THR A 126 -10.09 -5.56 -28.93
CA THR A 126 -10.11 -6.58 -27.87
C THR A 126 -8.90 -6.52 -26.96
N LYS A 127 -7.77 -5.99 -27.45
CA LYS A 127 -6.50 -5.91 -26.71
C LYS A 127 -6.21 -4.52 -26.16
N LEU A 128 -5.67 -4.49 -24.95
CA LEU A 128 -5.32 -3.24 -24.25
C LEU A 128 -4.10 -2.53 -24.86
N PHE A 129 -3.05 -3.29 -25.18
CA PHE A 129 -1.73 -2.74 -25.51
C PHE A 129 -1.36 -3.01 -26.97
N MET A 130 -1.62 -2.01 -27.80
CA MET A 130 -1.48 -2.08 -29.26
C MET A 130 -0.76 -0.83 -29.79
N HIS A 131 0.07 -1.00 -30.82
CA HIS A 131 0.51 0.06 -31.71
C HIS A 131 -0.52 0.22 -32.83
N TYR A 132 -0.92 1.44 -33.15
CA TYR A 132 -1.78 1.66 -34.32
C TYR A 132 -0.99 1.55 -35.63
N THR A 133 0.29 1.95 -35.64
CA THR A 133 1.21 1.76 -36.75
C THR A 133 1.96 0.42 -36.60
N PRO A 134 2.02 -0.43 -37.64
CA PRO A 134 2.82 -1.64 -37.64
C PRO A 134 4.31 -1.36 -37.36
N ARG A 135 4.93 -2.13 -36.46
CA ARG A 135 6.39 -2.13 -36.26
C ARG A 135 7.07 -3.10 -37.22
N ALA A 136 8.34 -2.86 -37.55
CA ALA A 136 9.16 -3.75 -38.38
C ALA A 136 9.48 -5.07 -37.67
N ARG A 137 8.51 -6.00 -37.65
CA ARG A 137 8.56 -7.29 -36.94
C ARG A 137 7.80 -8.35 -37.75
N LYS A 138 8.29 -9.60 -37.73
CA LYS A 138 7.68 -10.72 -38.49
C LYS A 138 6.31 -11.14 -37.95
N GLU A 139 6.13 -11.10 -36.64
CA GLU A 139 4.90 -11.54 -35.98
C GLU A 139 4.23 -10.38 -35.26
N GLU A 140 2.91 -10.29 -35.41
CA GLU A 140 2.03 -9.39 -34.65
C GLU A 140 2.55 -7.94 -34.58
N PRO A 141 2.81 -7.26 -35.72
CA PRO A 141 3.55 -6.01 -35.77
C PRO A 141 2.87 -4.86 -35.03
N CYS A 142 1.55 -4.94 -34.82
CA CYS A 142 0.76 -3.98 -34.07
C CYS A 142 0.62 -4.32 -32.58
N ARG A 143 1.09 -5.46 -32.08
CA ARG A 143 0.98 -5.81 -30.66
C ARG A 143 2.19 -5.31 -29.89
N PHE A 144 1.97 -4.86 -28.66
CA PHE A 144 3.08 -4.67 -27.73
C PHE A 144 3.81 -6.01 -27.53
N ASN A 145 5.12 -5.99 -27.31
CA ASN A 145 5.87 -7.19 -26.94
C ASN A 145 6.63 -6.97 -25.61
N GLY A 146 7.47 -7.96 -25.25
CA GLY A 146 8.29 -7.85 -24.04
C GLY A 146 9.28 -6.69 -24.08
N THR A 147 9.81 -6.35 -25.26
CA THR A 147 10.70 -5.21 -25.47
C THR A 147 9.97 -3.89 -25.24
N ASP A 148 8.77 -3.72 -25.82
CA ASP A 148 7.94 -2.51 -25.63
C ASP A 148 7.56 -2.32 -24.17
N SER A 149 7.12 -3.41 -23.52
CA SER A 149 6.71 -3.41 -22.12
C SER A 149 7.89 -3.03 -21.20
N ASN A 150 9.06 -3.64 -21.41
CA ASN A 150 10.24 -3.31 -20.62
C ASN A 150 10.77 -1.90 -20.91
N ALA A 151 10.69 -1.40 -22.14
CA ALA A 151 11.08 -0.04 -22.45
C ALA A 151 10.22 0.97 -21.67
N ALA A 152 8.89 0.78 -21.66
CA ALA A 152 7.97 1.62 -20.91
C ALA A 152 8.24 1.59 -19.39
N ILE A 153 8.51 0.40 -18.84
CA ILE A 153 8.84 0.25 -17.41
C ILE A 153 10.17 0.96 -17.09
N LYS A 154 11.22 0.69 -17.87
CA LYS A 154 12.55 1.29 -17.66
C LYS A 154 12.54 2.80 -17.74
N GLU A 155 11.87 3.35 -18.76
CA GLU A 155 11.71 4.79 -18.97
C GLU A 155 11.07 5.44 -17.74
N PHE A 156 9.95 4.89 -17.28
CA PHE A 156 9.23 5.41 -16.12
C PHE A 156 10.05 5.27 -14.84
N THR A 157 10.62 4.10 -14.55
CA THR A 157 11.33 3.88 -13.28
C THR A 157 12.61 4.69 -13.22
N GLN A 158 13.30 4.89 -14.35
CA GLN A 158 14.47 5.77 -14.41
C GLN A 158 14.07 7.21 -14.14
N LYS A 159 12.97 7.68 -14.75
CA LYS A 159 12.50 9.05 -14.58
C LYS A 159 11.97 9.33 -13.17
N THR A 160 11.23 8.39 -12.59
CA THR A 160 10.53 8.57 -11.31
C THR A 160 11.39 8.21 -10.11
N PHE A 161 12.19 7.15 -10.20
CA PHE A 161 12.96 6.64 -9.06
C PHE A 161 14.47 6.76 -9.25
N GLY A 162 14.96 7.21 -10.41
CA GLY A 162 16.39 7.19 -10.73
C GLY A 162 16.95 5.78 -10.94
N LEU A 163 16.09 4.76 -11.10
CA LEU A 163 16.48 3.35 -11.19
C LEU A 163 15.97 2.72 -12.49
N VAL A 164 16.86 2.05 -13.23
CA VAL A 164 16.48 1.27 -14.42
C VAL A 164 15.97 -0.10 -14.00
N LEU A 165 14.65 -0.24 -13.81
CA LEU A 165 14.01 -1.51 -13.49
C LEU A 165 13.33 -2.09 -14.73
N ASN A 166 13.19 -3.41 -14.76
CA ASN A 166 12.43 -4.12 -15.77
C ASN A 166 11.44 -5.09 -15.11
N SER A 167 10.52 -5.68 -15.89
CA SER A 167 9.48 -6.57 -15.37
C SER A 167 10.07 -7.76 -14.56
N ARG A 168 11.21 -8.31 -14.97
CA ARG A 168 11.88 -9.42 -14.26
C ARG A 168 12.39 -8.96 -12.88
N LEU A 169 13.07 -7.82 -12.82
CA LEU A 169 13.61 -7.27 -11.57
C LEU A 169 12.49 -6.91 -10.59
N LEU A 170 11.45 -6.21 -11.06
CA LEU A 170 10.28 -5.89 -10.23
C LEU A 170 9.66 -7.15 -9.61
N ARG A 171 9.46 -8.19 -10.43
CA ARG A 171 8.94 -9.47 -9.94
C ARG A 171 9.88 -10.16 -8.96
N GLN A 172 11.19 -10.09 -9.17
CA GLN A 172 12.18 -10.66 -8.25
C GLN A 172 12.19 -9.93 -6.92
N MET A 173 12.11 -8.59 -6.92
CA MET A 173 12.01 -7.77 -5.72
C MET A 173 10.74 -8.09 -4.93
N ALA A 174 9.59 -8.12 -5.59
CA ALA A 174 8.33 -8.48 -4.94
C ALA A 174 8.41 -9.87 -4.31
N LYS A 175 8.91 -10.87 -5.05
CA LYS A 175 9.10 -12.23 -4.52
C LYS A 175 10.07 -12.29 -3.34
N ALA A 176 11.15 -11.51 -3.36
CA ALA A 176 12.13 -11.47 -2.27
C ALA A 176 11.52 -10.83 -1.01
N ILE A 177 10.77 -9.74 -1.15
CA ILE A 177 10.04 -9.10 -0.06
C ILE A 177 9.01 -10.08 0.52
N PHE A 178 8.17 -10.65 -0.32
CA PHE A 178 7.18 -11.64 0.10
C PHE A 178 7.80 -12.83 0.85
N ARG A 179 8.92 -13.39 0.36
CA ARG A 179 9.57 -14.54 1.02
C ARG A 179 10.23 -14.18 2.34
N SER A 180 10.84 -13.00 2.44
CA SER A 180 11.58 -12.62 3.63
C SER A 180 10.68 -12.04 4.72
N GLN A 181 9.60 -11.36 4.33
CA GLN A 181 8.77 -10.58 5.23
C GLN A 181 7.39 -11.18 5.40
N LEU A 182 6.92 -12.00 4.46
CA LEU A 182 5.58 -12.59 4.51
C LEU A 182 5.64 -14.10 4.21
N PRO A 183 6.58 -14.87 4.80
CA PRO A 183 6.74 -16.29 4.50
C PRO A 183 5.46 -17.10 4.76
N GLN A 184 4.64 -16.67 5.72
CA GLN A 184 3.38 -17.31 6.04
C GLN A 184 2.40 -17.35 4.84
N LEU A 185 2.48 -16.40 3.91
CA LEU A 185 1.62 -16.38 2.71
C LEU A 185 1.88 -17.56 1.75
N PHE A 186 2.99 -18.29 1.92
CA PHE A 186 3.35 -19.44 1.10
C PHE A 186 3.33 -20.77 1.87
N GLY A 187 2.97 -20.75 3.15
CA GLY A 187 2.90 -21.94 3.98
C GLY A 187 1.58 -22.71 3.80
N ALA A 188 1.63 -24.04 3.91
CA ALA A 188 0.45 -24.91 3.81
C ALA A 188 -0.60 -24.65 4.91
N ALA A 189 -0.21 -24.02 6.03
CA ALA A 189 -1.06 -23.68 7.16
C ALA A 189 -1.84 -22.37 6.97
N PHE A 190 -1.62 -21.64 5.88
CA PHE A 190 -2.37 -20.41 5.63
C PHE A 190 -3.77 -20.74 5.10
N HIS A 191 -4.71 -20.89 6.03
CA HIS A 191 -6.14 -20.93 5.71
C HIS A 191 -6.64 -19.50 5.55
N TYR A 192 -6.97 -19.12 4.31
CA TYR A 192 -7.61 -17.83 4.07
C TYR A 192 -9.00 -17.84 4.67
N PRO A 193 -9.38 -16.82 5.45
CA PRO A 193 -10.78 -16.61 5.74
C PRO A 193 -11.53 -16.37 4.42
N SER A 194 -12.46 -17.26 4.12
CA SER A 194 -13.20 -17.33 2.86
C SER A 194 -14.04 -16.09 2.55
N ASN A 195 -14.14 -15.14 3.50
CA ASN A 195 -15.16 -14.10 3.56
C ASN A 195 -14.67 -12.67 3.23
N THR A 196 -13.37 -12.44 2.97
CA THR A 196 -12.82 -11.05 2.88
C THR A 196 -12.22 -10.57 1.58
N THR A 197 -12.13 -11.41 0.56
CA THR A 197 -11.77 -10.90 -0.76
C THR A 197 -12.89 -10.08 -1.39
N ILE A 198 -12.58 -9.27 -2.40
CA ILE A 198 -13.57 -8.63 -3.29
C ILE A 198 -14.67 -9.63 -3.73
N LEU A 199 -14.31 -10.91 -3.83
CA LEU A 199 -15.20 -12.02 -4.16
C LEU A 199 -16.18 -12.44 -3.05
N ALA A 200 -16.04 -11.97 -1.82
CA ALA A 200 -16.64 -12.62 -0.66
C ALA A 200 -17.68 -11.77 0.09
N SER A 201 -17.65 -10.44 -0.07
CA SER A 201 -18.62 -9.54 0.54
C SER A 201 -19.95 -9.46 -0.24
N LYS A 202 -19.93 -9.71 -1.56
CA LYS A 202 -21.10 -9.80 -2.43
C LYS A 202 -20.84 -10.79 -3.57
N PRO A 203 -21.88 -11.43 -4.15
CA PRO A 203 -21.72 -12.21 -5.38
C PRO A 203 -21.15 -11.31 -6.48
N SER A 204 -19.88 -11.52 -6.83
CA SER A 204 -19.23 -10.75 -7.89
C SER A 204 -19.59 -11.35 -9.25
N PRO A 205 -19.78 -10.55 -10.31
CA PRO A 205 -19.87 -11.07 -11.68
C PRO A 205 -18.67 -11.95 -12.05
N PHE A 206 -17.52 -11.75 -11.39
CA PHE A 206 -16.32 -12.56 -11.57
C PHE A 206 -16.46 -13.98 -10.98
N ASP A 207 -17.23 -14.18 -9.91
CA ASP A 207 -17.46 -15.52 -9.31
C ASP A 207 -18.08 -16.49 -10.31
N ASN A 208 -19.03 -16.01 -11.12
CA ASN A 208 -19.70 -16.80 -12.15
C ASN A 208 -18.76 -17.27 -13.27
N LEU A 209 -17.57 -16.68 -13.38
CA LEU A 209 -16.57 -17.00 -14.41
C LEU A 209 -15.53 -18.02 -13.91
N LEU A 210 -15.41 -18.23 -12.60
CA LEU A 210 -14.42 -19.14 -12.02
C LEU A 210 -14.56 -20.61 -12.49
N PRO A 211 -15.78 -21.17 -12.64
CA PRO A 211 -15.93 -22.52 -13.18
C PRO A 211 -15.31 -22.68 -14.58
N SER A 212 -15.42 -21.66 -15.43
CA SER A 212 -14.83 -21.63 -16.77
C SER A 212 -13.30 -21.65 -16.75
N PHE A 213 -12.69 -21.28 -15.62
CA PHE A 213 -11.26 -21.34 -15.40
C PHE A 213 -10.76 -22.65 -14.79
N ASN A 214 -11.67 -23.53 -14.36
CA ASN A 214 -11.36 -24.69 -13.53
C ASN A 214 -10.60 -24.31 -12.25
N VAL A 215 -11.04 -23.21 -11.59
CA VAL A 215 -10.42 -22.69 -10.36
C VAL A 215 -11.45 -22.57 -9.27
N SER A 216 -11.09 -22.99 -8.06
CA SER A 216 -11.95 -22.79 -6.89
C SER A 216 -11.96 -21.31 -6.48
N LYS A 217 -13.09 -20.87 -5.90
CA LYS A 217 -13.21 -19.52 -5.32
C LYS A 217 -12.09 -19.22 -4.32
N SER A 218 -11.77 -20.18 -3.46
CA SER A 218 -10.69 -20.07 -2.48
C SER A 218 -9.32 -19.80 -3.13
N GLN A 219 -8.98 -20.49 -4.22
CA GLN A 219 -7.71 -20.27 -4.92
C GLN A 219 -7.67 -18.89 -5.61
N ALA A 220 -8.75 -18.48 -6.28
CA ALA A 220 -8.81 -17.16 -6.91
C ALA A 220 -8.72 -16.05 -5.86
N SER A 221 -9.43 -16.21 -4.74
CA SER A 221 -9.36 -15.32 -3.58
C SER A 221 -7.93 -15.22 -3.04
N HIS A 222 -7.23 -16.34 -2.81
CA HIS A 222 -5.85 -16.36 -2.35
C HIS A 222 -4.93 -15.47 -3.20
N GLU A 223 -4.96 -15.67 -4.51
CA GLU A 223 -4.09 -14.97 -5.46
C GLU A 223 -4.42 -13.46 -5.52
N ILE A 224 -5.70 -13.11 -5.45
CA ILE A 224 -6.18 -11.72 -5.34
C ILE A 224 -5.71 -11.06 -4.04
N THR A 225 -5.81 -11.77 -2.91
CA THR A 225 -5.39 -11.24 -1.59
C THR A 225 -3.91 -10.90 -1.58
N ILE A 226 -3.05 -11.68 -2.23
CA ILE A 226 -1.62 -11.35 -2.35
C ILE A 226 -1.41 -9.99 -3.02
N SER A 227 -2.15 -9.70 -4.09
CA SER A 227 -2.13 -8.36 -4.72
C SER A 227 -2.65 -7.28 -3.77
N GLN A 228 -3.74 -7.53 -3.04
CA GLN A 228 -4.30 -6.57 -2.08
C GLN A 228 -3.34 -6.25 -0.93
N ILE A 229 -2.67 -7.26 -0.36
CA ILE A 229 -1.62 -7.07 0.64
C ILE A 229 -0.52 -6.20 0.06
N TRP A 230 -0.06 -6.48 -1.16
CA TRP A 230 0.94 -5.63 -1.82
C TRP A 230 0.47 -4.19 -2.01
N HIS A 231 -0.79 -3.98 -2.39
CA HIS A 231 -1.35 -2.63 -2.48
C HIS A 231 -1.34 -1.92 -1.13
N ALA A 232 -1.71 -2.61 -0.05
CA ALA A 232 -1.72 -2.05 1.29
C ALA A 232 -0.32 -1.69 1.79
N ILE A 233 0.69 -2.53 1.52
CA ILE A 233 2.10 -2.25 1.81
C ILE A 233 2.56 -0.95 1.14
N HIS A 234 2.04 -0.66 -0.05
CA HIS A 234 2.34 0.58 -0.78
C HIS A 234 1.37 1.74 -0.50
N GLY A 235 0.42 1.60 0.43
CA GLY A 235 -0.61 2.62 0.69
C GLY A 235 -1.55 2.88 -0.51
N LEU A 236 -1.63 1.92 -1.44
CA LEU A 236 -2.46 1.97 -2.64
C LEU A 236 -3.83 1.31 -2.47
N GLY A 237 -4.04 0.61 -1.37
CA GLY A 237 -5.30 -0.06 -1.03
C GLY A 237 -5.53 -0.13 0.47
N PRO A 238 -6.75 -0.47 0.91
CA PRO A 238 -7.07 -0.58 2.32
C PRO A 238 -6.34 -1.76 2.97
N VAL A 239 -6.05 -1.62 4.25
CA VAL A 239 -5.58 -2.73 5.10
C VAL A 239 -6.80 -3.48 5.61
N ASN A 240 -6.96 -4.76 5.23
CA ASN A 240 -8.04 -5.59 5.74
C ASN A 240 -7.66 -6.16 7.11
N GLN A 241 -8.57 -6.13 8.07
CA GLN A 241 -8.31 -6.56 9.44
C GLN A 241 -7.99 -8.06 9.53
N GLU A 242 -8.60 -8.92 8.71
CA GLU A 242 -8.44 -10.38 8.83
C GLU A 242 -7.05 -10.86 8.44
N TRP A 243 -6.48 -10.35 7.34
CA TRP A 243 -5.10 -10.65 7.02
C TRP A 243 -4.12 -9.77 7.81
N ARG A 244 -4.54 -8.60 8.33
CA ARG A 244 -3.71 -7.84 9.28
C ARG A 244 -3.36 -8.72 10.47
N ASP A 245 -4.32 -9.51 10.98
CA ASP A 245 -4.09 -10.42 12.09
C ASP A 245 -3.01 -11.47 11.79
N ILE A 246 -2.98 -11.95 10.56
CA ILE A 246 -1.98 -12.91 10.08
C ILE A 246 -0.61 -12.24 9.82
N LEU A 247 -0.62 -10.93 9.56
CA LEU A 247 0.57 -10.12 9.32
C LEU A 247 1.05 -9.34 10.56
N GLN A 248 0.42 -9.52 11.72
CA GLN A 248 0.70 -8.78 12.97
C GLN A 248 2.17 -8.83 13.42
N GLU A 249 2.91 -9.86 13.04
CA GLU A 249 4.32 -10.00 13.39
C GLU A 249 5.27 -9.19 12.49
N ASN A 250 4.76 -8.58 11.41
CA ASN A 250 5.57 -7.90 10.42
C ASN A 250 5.41 -6.39 10.48
N HIS A 251 6.53 -5.67 10.59
CA HIS A 251 6.60 -4.20 10.64
C HIS A 251 6.37 -3.50 9.29
N ILE A 252 5.87 -4.22 8.28
CA ILE A 252 5.60 -3.65 6.95
C ILE A 252 4.26 -2.93 6.90
N LEU A 253 3.37 -3.28 7.83
CA LEU A 253 2.05 -2.66 7.94
C LEU A 253 1.92 -2.04 9.32
N PRO A 254 1.20 -0.91 9.45
CA PRO A 254 0.97 -0.31 10.76
C PRO A 254 0.26 -1.31 11.68
N SER A 255 0.79 -1.47 12.90
CA SER A 255 0.21 -2.37 13.89
C SER A 255 -0.72 -1.61 14.83
N ASN A 256 -1.90 -2.17 15.08
CA ASN A 256 -2.82 -1.71 16.13
C ASN A 256 -2.82 -2.63 17.35
N LYS A 257 -1.96 -3.67 17.34
CA LYS A 257 -2.03 -4.77 18.32
C LYS A 257 -1.70 -4.32 19.74
N TYR A 258 -0.85 -3.31 19.86
CA TYR A 258 -0.26 -2.90 21.13
C TYR A 258 -0.68 -1.50 21.54
N ASP A 259 -1.80 -1.02 21.00
CA ASP A 259 -2.27 0.35 21.21
C ASP A 259 -2.53 0.64 22.69
N ASP A 260 -3.22 -0.26 23.39
CA ASP A 260 -3.52 -0.11 24.82
C ASP A 260 -2.23 -0.04 25.64
N ILE A 261 -1.26 -0.90 25.34
CA ILE A 261 0.03 -0.95 26.05
C ILE A 261 0.85 0.31 25.75
N ALA A 262 0.86 0.76 24.50
CA ALA A 262 1.54 1.98 24.10
C ALA A 262 0.90 3.23 24.73
N TRP A 263 -0.42 3.22 24.86
CA TRP A 263 -1.19 4.25 25.53
C TRP A 263 -0.85 4.33 27.02
N GLU A 264 -0.90 3.21 27.75
CA GLU A 264 -0.47 3.15 29.16
C GLU A 264 0.98 3.62 29.32
N ARG A 265 1.84 3.22 28.39
CA ARG A 265 3.24 3.62 28.38
C ARG A 265 3.39 5.12 28.20
N ALA A 266 2.61 5.74 27.32
CA ALA A 266 2.59 7.18 27.13
C ALA A 266 2.16 7.89 28.41
N ARG A 267 1.06 7.48 29.04
CA ARG A 267 0.56 8.07 30.30
C ARG A 267 1.59 8.05 31.42
N ALA A 268 2.27 6.92 31.59
CA ALA A 268 3.32 6.80 32.59
C ALA A 268 4.55 7.69 32.28
N LEU A 269 4.98 7.72 31.03
CA LEU A 269 6.21 8.40 30.63
C LEU A 269 6.06 9.92 30.60
N VAL A 270 4.92 10.46 30.19
CA VAL A 270 4.71 11.92 30.22
C VAL A 270 4.83 12.43 31.66
N ASN A 271 4.26 11.70 32.63
CA ASN A 271 4.40 12.03 34.04
C ASN A 271 5.87 11.95 34.49
N SER A 272 6.54 10.82 34.28
CA SER A 272 7.89 10.61 34.82
C SER A 272 8.99 11.42 34.15
N GLU A 273 8.88 11.68 32.84
CA GLU A 273 9.95 12.32 32.06
C GLU A 273 9.69 13.81 31.82
N TYR A 274 8.42 14.24 31.74
CA TYR A 274 8.07 15.66 31.60
C TYR A 274 7.62 16.31 32.91
N GLY A 275 7.41 15.53 33.97
CA GLY A 275 7.04 16.07 35.28
C GLY A 275 5.63 16.65 35.32
N VAL A 276 4.70 16.14 34.50
CA VAL A 276 3.29 16.62 34.49
C VAL A 276 2.45 16.11 35.67
N GLY A 277 3.06 15.45 36.67
CA GLY A 277 2.39 15.00 37.89
C GLY A 277 2.41 16.05 39.00
N GLY A 278 1.39 16.03 39.86
CA GLY A 278 1.28 16.92 41.02
C GLY A 278 -0.16 17.09 41.49
N GLN A 279 -0.37 17.90 42.53
CA GLN A 279 -1.71 18.31 43.00
C GLN A 279 -2.12 19.69 42.47
N ASP A 280 -1.17 20.48 41.99
CA ASP A 280 -1.42 21.84 41.50
C ASP A 280 -1.75 21.84 40.01
N THR A 281 -3.03 22.05 39.70
CA THR A 281 -3.56 22.11 38.33
C THR A 281 -2.93 23.21 37.49
N GLU A 282 -2.54 24.35 38.08
CA GLU A 282 -1.96 25.47 37.32
C GLU A 282 -0.53 25.13 36.87
N SER A 283 0.29 24.56 37.76
CA SER A 283 1.62 24.06 37.44
C SER A 283 1.59 22.95 36.38
N ILE A 284 0.62 22.03 36.48
CA ILE A 284 0.43 20.96 35.47
C ILE A 284 0.10 21.57 34.10
N ALA A 285 -0.90 22.46 34.02
CA ALA A 285 -1.29 23.09 32.77
C ALA A 285 -0.14 23.89 32.14
N LYS A 286 0.65 24.61 32.96
CA LYS A 286 1.84 25.33 32.49
C LYS A 286 2.91 24.39 31.92
N THR A 287 3.15 23.27 32.59
CA THR A 287 4.14 22.27 32.16
C THR A 287 3.68 21.59 30.87
N VAL A 288 2.42 21.14 30.81
CA VAL A 288 1.83 20.54 29.61
C VAL A 288 1.93 21.49 28.43
N LYS A 289 1.51 22.75 28.60
CA LYS A 289 1.62 23.77 27.56
C LYS A 289 3.06 23.97 27.09
N SER A 290 4.02 24.04 28.02
CA SER A 290 5.44 24.17 27.68
C SER A 290 5.96 22.99 26.86
N VAL A 291 5.51 21.76 27.16
CA VAL A 291 5.88 20.55 26.40
C VAL A 291 5.22 20.54 25.03
N LEU A 292 3.94 20.90 24.93
CA LEU A 292 3.21 20.96 23.66
C LEU A 292 3.75 22.05 22.72
N ASP A 293 4.15 23.21 23.26
CA ASP A 293 4.78 24.29 22.49
C ASP A 293 6.21 23.91 22.06
N GLY A 294 6.95 23.21 22.95
CA GLY A 294 8.32 22.77 22.69
C GLY A 294 8.43 21.56 21.76
N LYS A 295 7.40 20.70 21.73
CA LYS A 295 7.33 19.38 21.05
C LYS A 295 8.63 18.56 21.15
N PRO A 296 9.21 18.34 22.35
CA PRO A 296 10.47 17.61 22.49
C PRO A 296 10.36 16.16 21.95
N PHE A 297 9.18 15.53 22.06
CA PHE A 297 8.89 14.22 21.46
C PHE A 297 9.00 14.18 19.93
N LEU A 298 8.95 15.32 19.25
CA LEU A 298 9.08 15.42 17.80
C LEU A 298 10.46 15.96 17.39
N THR A 299 10.93 17.05 18.01
CA THR A 299 12.19 17.73 17.62
C THR A 299 13.40 17.33 18.43
N GLY A 300 13.24 16.45 19.41
CA GLY A 300 14.29 16.09 20.36
C GLY A 300 14.67 17.24 21.30
N ASP A 301 15.69 16.98 22.10
CA ASP A 301 16.20 17.94 23.08
C ASP A 301 17.06 19.01 22.40
N LYS A 302 16.60 20.28 22.46
CA LYS A 302 17.30 21.44 21.88
C LYS A 302 18.60 21.78 22.60
N THR A 303 18.84 21.23 23.79
CA THR A 303 20.06 21.50 24.57
C THR A 303 21.28 20.74 24.06
N ASN A 304 21.06 19.65 23.31
CA ASN A 304 22.16 18.92 22.67
C ASN A 304 22.54 19.58 21.34
N LEU A 305 23.84 19.84 21.15
CA LEU A 305 24.43 20.41 19.92
C LEU A 305 24.17 19.56 18.66
N THR A 306 23.66 18.34 18.82
CA THR A 306 23.24 17.45 17.74
C THR A 306 21.73 17.53 17.58
N CYS A 307 21.26 18.06 16.43
CA CYS A 307 19.87 17.94 16.04
C CYS A 307 19.47 16.46 16.09
N CYS A 308 18.50 16.11 16.92
CA CYS A 308 17.94 14.77 17.01
C CYS A 308 16.46 14.82 16.65
N LEU A 309 15.92 13.71 16.13
CA LEU A 309 14.48 13.57 15.97
C LEU A 309 13.97 12.81 17.19
N GLY A 310 12.95 13.37 17.86
CA GLY A 310 12.33 12.81 19.05
C GLY A 310 13.22 12.72 20.29
N ASP A 311 12.57 12.52 21.43
CA ASP A 311 13.19 12.37 22.74
C ASP A 311 13.02 10.94 23.28
N ILE A 312 13.36 10.74 24.55
CA ILE A 312 13.24 9.43 25.19
C ILE A 312 11.79 8.93 25.29
N VAL A 313 10.82 9.84 25.42
CA VAL A 313 9.40 9.49 25.53
C VAL A 313 8.93 8.96 24.18
N SER A 314 9.19 9.67 23.08
CA SER A 314 8.79 9.19 21.75
C SER A 314 9.49 7.90 21.36
N VAL A 315 10.76 7.72 21.72
CA VAL A 315 11.47 6.44 21.51
C VAL A 315 10.77 5.27 22.22
N ARG A 316 10.42 5.44 23.50
CA ARG A 316 9.83 4.37 24.33
C ARG A 316 8.37 4.08 23.99
N VAL A 317 7.57 5.10 23.68
CA VAL A 317 6.18 4.91 23.24
C VAL A 317 6.14 4.25 21.86
N THR A 318 7.01 4.67 20.93
CA THR A 318 7.14 4.02 19.62
C THR A 318 7.57 2.56 19.79
N GLN A 319 8.50 2.26 20.70
CA GLN A 319 8.85 0.88 21.01
C GLN A 319 7.63 0.07 21.46
N ALA A 320 6.77 0.64 22.32
CA ALA A 320 5.56 -0.04 22.78
C ALA A 320 4.55 -0.27 21.64
N VAL A 321 4.38 0.69 20.72
CA VAL A 321 3.55 0.53 19.51
C VAL A 321 4.04 -0.64 18.65
N LEU A 322 5.37 -0.76 18.48
CA LEU A 322 5.97 -1.74 17.57
C LEU A 322 6.19 -3.12 18.18
N PHE A 323 6.53 -3.18 19.48
CA PHE A 323 7.04 -4.38 20.15
C PHE A 323 6.34 -4.68 21.47
N SER A 324 5.33 -3.92 21.88
CA SER A 324 4.69 -4.06 23.19
C SER A 324 5.71 -3.93 24.33
N THR A 325 5.67 -4.83 25.30
CA THR A 325 6.66 -4.99 26.37
C THR A 325 7.90 -5.79 25.93
N SER A 326 7.91 -6.31 24.71
CA SER A 326 9.00 -7.12 24.15
C SER A 326 10.07 -6.24 23.50
N LYS A 327 11.16 -6.90 23.05
CA LYS A 327 12.24 -6.27 22.29
C LYS A 327 12.22 -6.76 20.84
N PRO A 328 12.85 -6.05 19.90
CA PRO A 328 13.07 -6.60 18.57
C PRO A 328 13.76 -7.96 18.65
N ARG A 329 13.49 -8.83 17.68
CA ARG A 329 14.10 -10.17 17.63
C ARG A 329 15.62 -10.07 17.69
N ALA A 330 16.26 -11.00 18.40
CA ALA A 330 17.72 -11.04 18.47
C ALA A 330 18.32 -11.08 17.04
N PHE A 331 19.36 -10.29 16.81
CA PHE A 331 20.02 -10.10 15.50
C PHE A 331 19.14 -9.51 14.39
N SER A 332 17.90 -9.10 14.67
CA SER A 332 17.15 -8.28 13.73
C SER A 332 17.80 -6.90 13.59
N ARG A 333 17.60 -6.29 12.42
CA ARG A 333 18.07 -4.94 12.12
C ARG A 333 16.85 -4.04 11.97
N PRO A 334 16.95 -2.73 12.27
CA PRO A 334 15.89 -1.80 11.93
C PRO A 334 15.67 -1.79 10.41
N PRO A 335 14.46 -1.46 9.93
CA PRO A 335 14.18 -1.41 8.49
C PRO A 335 15.12 -0.44 7.75
N ILE A 336 15.49 -0.81 6.51
CA ILE A 336 16.34 0.01 5.64
C ILE A 336 15.51 1.21 5.17
N GLY A 337 15.61 2.33 5.90
CA GLY A 337 14.76 3.52 5.70
C GLY A 337 13.99 3.95 6.95
N GLY A 338 14.11 3.21 8.06
CA GLY A 338 13.42 3.50 9.30
C GLY A 338 12.04 2.85 9.40
N TYR A 339 11.40 2.99 10.56
CA TYR A 339 10.04 2.48 10.77
C TYR A 339 9.00 3.25 9.95
N LEU A 340 7.77 2.76 9.91
CA LEU A 340 6.68 3.44 9.23
C LEU A 340 6.36 4.75 9.93
N ILE A 341 6.17 5.82 9.15
CA ILE A 341 5.76 7.13 9.66
C ILE A 341 4.44 7.01 10.42
N ASP A 342 3.53 6.14 9.95
CA ASP A 342 2.22 5.94 10.57
C ASP A 342 2.31 5.42 12.01
N ASP A 343 3.22 4.47 12.30
CA ASP A 343 3.41 3.92 13.65
C ASP A 343 3.97 4.99 14.61
N ILE A 344 4.86 5.84 14.10
CA ILE A 344 5.49 6.90 14.89
C ILE A 344 4.52 8.06 15.10
N ALA A 345 3.78 8.47 14.08
CA ALA A 345 2.71 9.46 14.19
C ALA A 345 1.67 9.03 15.24
N LYS A 346 1.34 7.73 15.28
CA LYS A 346 0.46 7.15 16.28
C LYS A 346 1.02 7.26 17.69
N ALA A 347 2.30 6.89 17.88
CA ALA A 347 2.99 7.03 19.16
C ALA A 347 3.01 8.49 19.65
N LEU A 348 3.26 9.44 18.74
CA LEU A 348 3.24 10.86 19.05
C LEU A 348 1.82 11.36 19.40
N ALA A 349 0.80 10.88 18.69
CA ALA A 349 -0.59 11.20 19.00
C ALA A 349 -0.98 10.72 20.41
N MET A 350 -0.51 9.53 20.81
CA MET A 350 -0.66 9.01 22.17
C MET A 350 0.08 9.88 23.21
N ILE A 351 1.25 10.42 22.89
CA ILE A 351 1.95 11.33 23.83
C ILE A 351 1.15 12.62 24.04
N ILE A 352 0.71 13.25 22.95
CA ILE A 352 -0.07 14.49 23.02
C ILE A 352 -1.39 14.26 23.76
N LYS A 353 -2.09 13.16 23.46
CA LYS A 353 -3.34 12.85 24.14
C LYS A 353 -3.12 12.60 25.64
N ALA A 354 -2.05 11.92 26.03
CA ALA A 354 -1.71 11.72 27.44
C ALA A 354 -1.42 13.06 28.14
N LEU A 355 -0.73 13.98 27.48
CA LEU A 355 -0.50 15.34 28.01
C LEU A 355 -1.81 16.10 28.24
N LEU A 356 -2.75 16.05 27.30
CA LEU A 356 -4.06 16.70 27.41
C LEU A 356 -4.96 16.06 28.48
N GLU A 357 -4.82 14.74 28.70
CA GLU A 357 -5.48 14.04 29.82
C GLU A 357 -5.01 14.60 31.17
N TRP A 358 -3.70 14.80 31.34
CA TRP A 358 -3.13 15.41 32.54
C TRP A 358 -3.55 16.87 32.73
N GLU A 359 -3.61 17.67 31.66
CA GLU A 359 -4.04 19.07 31.73
C GLU A 359 -5.53 19.20 32.12
N SER A 360 -6.39 18.35 31.56
CA SER A 360 -7.84 18.44 31.78
C SER A 360 -8.31 17.75 33.07
N GLY A 361 -7.49 16.84 33.64
CA GLY A 361 -7.87 15.99 34.76
C GLY A 361 -8.97 14.96 34.44
N ASN A 362 -9.39 14.89 33.18
CA ASN A 362 -10.42 13.96 32.72
C ASN A 362 -9.75 12.78 32.01
N HIS A 363 -10.01 11.57 32.49
CA HIS A 363 -9.63 10.36 31.77
C HIS A 363 -10.38 10.30 30.44
N VAL A 364 -9.69 10.61 29.35
CA VAL A 364 -10.24 10.53 28.00
C VAL A 364 -10.01 9.11 27.46
N ASP A 365 -11.09 8.34 27.36
CA ASP A 365 -11.07 7.02 26.70
C ASP A 365 -10.48 7.11 25.28
N LEU A 366 -9.99 5.99 24.74
CA LEU A 366 -9.49 5.86 23.35
C LEU A 366 -10.60 6.06 22.29
N LEU A 367 -11.43 7.11 22.38
CA LEU A 367 -12.33 7.49 21.30
C LEU A 367 -11.50 7.72 20.04
N HIS A 368 -11.70 6.83 19.06
CA HIS A 368 -10.83 6.69 17.88
C HIS A 368 -10.79 7.95 17.01
N GLU A 369 -11.87 8.73 16.95
CA GLU A 369 -11.98 9.85 16.01
C GLU A 369 -10.97 10.98 16.30
N SER A 370 -10.79 11.40 17.56
CA SER A 370 -9.86 12.50 17.89
C SER A 370 -8.39 12.11 17.73
N LEU A 371 -8.06 10.82 17.86
CA LEU A 371 -6.70 10.33 17.67
C LEU A 371 -6.33 10.20 16.19
N VAL A 372 -7.30 9.90 15.32
CA VAL A 372 -7.08 9.80 13.87
C VAL A 372 -6.73 11.17 13.28
N ASP A 373 -7.47 12.22 13.60
CA ASP A 373 -7.20 13.57 13.08
C ASP A 373 -5.81 14.07 13.51
N LEU A 374 -5.47 13.84 14.78
CA LEU A 374 -4.15 14.17 15.32
C LEU A 374 -3.03 13.36 14.65
N GLN A 375 -3.25 12.08 14.41
CA GLN A 375 -2.30 11.21 13.71
C GLN A 375 -2.08 11.68 12.26
N VAL A 376 -3.13 12.09 11.55
CA VAL A 376 -3.01 12.64 10.19
C VAL A 376 -2.16 13.90 10.18
N SER A 377 -2.43 14.84 11.10
CA SER A 377 -1.64 16.08 11.20
C SER A 377 -0.16 15.80 11.52
N LEU A 378 0.11 14.90 12.48
CA LEU A 378 1.47 14.51 12.85
C LEU A 378 2.19 13.74 11.74
N LYS A 379 1.47 12.93 10.97
CA LYS A 379 2.02 12.23 9.80
C LYS A 379 2.54 13.23 8.78
N ASP A 380 1.77 14.28 8.48
CA ASP A 380 2.20 15.31 7.53
C ASP A 380 3.43 16.07 8.03
N GLU A 381 3.46 16.43 9.32
CA GLU A 381 4.62 17.09 9.95
C GLU A 381 5.87 16.18 9.94
N LEU A 382 5.71 14.88 10.21
CA LEU A 382 6.78 13.89 10.14
C LEU A 382 7.27 13.68 8.71
N CYS A 383 6.38 13.53 7.72
CA CYS A 383 6.75 13.40 6.31
C CYS A 383 7.66 14.54 5.88
N GLN A 384 7.29 15.78 6.20
CA GLN A 384 8.14 16.94 5.91
C GLN A 384 9.51 16.82 6.58
N LYS A 385 9.57 16.47 7.87
CA LYS A 385 10.86 16.33 8.59
C LYS A 385 11.73 15.21 8.01
N VAL A 386 11.14 14.08 7.64
CA VAL A 386 11.83 12.94 7.03
C VAL A 386 12.39 13.31 5.66
N ASP A 387 11.60 14.02 4.85
CA ASP A 387 12.03 14.48 3.52
C ASP A 387 13.20 15.48 3.61
N HIS A 388 13.19 16.36 4.62
CA HIS A 388 14.27 17.33 4.83
C HIS A 388 15.54 16.70 5.40
N ASN A 389 15.41 15.70 6.28
CA ASN A 389 16.56 15.06 6.92
C ASN A 389 16.36 13.54 7.16
N PRO A 390 16.51 12.71 6.12
CA PRO A 390 16.31 11.26 6.23
C PRO A 390 17.33 10.58 7.14
N ALA A 391 18.50 11.18 7.37
CA ALA A 391 19.52 10.63 8.26
C ALA A 391 19.05 10.64 9.73
N LEU A 392 18.37 11.72 10.17
CA LEU A 392 17.80 11.80 11.51
C LEU A 392 16.67 10.80 11.73
N TRP A 393 15.87 10.55 10.69
CA TRP A 393 14.83 9.52 10.73
C TRP A 393 15.39 8.12 10.94
N ILE A 394 16.46 7.79 10.21
CA ILE A 394 17.16 6.51 10.34
C ILE A 394 17.79 6.39 11.73
N ASP A 395 18.38 7.46 12.26
CA ASP A 395 18.95 7.48 13.62
C ASP A 395 17.88 7.28 14.70
N PHE A 396 16.75 7.97 14.61
CA PHE A 396 15.60 7.75 15.49
C PHE A 396 15.12 6.29 15.45
N SER A 397 14.96 5.74 14.25
CA SER A 397 14.54 4.35 14.08
C SER A 397 15.56 3.36 14.68
N LYS A 398 16.86 3.65 14.56
CA LYS A 398 17.91 2.87 15.23
C LYS A 398 17.77 2.95 16.75
N LYS A 399 17.53 4.15 17.31
CA LYS A 399 17.31 4.33 18.75
C LYS A 399 16.10 3.53 19.25
N VAL A 400 14.97 3.59 18.53
CA VAL A 400 13.77 2.78 18.85
C VAL A 400 14.09 1.28 18.83
N HIS A 401 14.85 0.82 17.83
CA HIS A 401 15.22 -0.60 17.69
C HIS A 401 16.25 -1.05 18.74
N SER A 402 17.23 -0.22 19.07
CA SER A 402 18.29 -0.57 20.02
C SER A 402 17.91 -0.29 21.47
N PHE A 403 16.78 0.39 21.72
CA PHE A 403 16.38 0.77 23.06
C PHE A 403 16.20 -0.47 23.93
N SER A 404 17.18 -0.71 24.80
CA SER A 404 17.05 -1.73 25.81
C SER A 404 16.17 -1.17 26.93
N LEU A 405 15.03 -1.80 27.17
CA LEU A 405 14.39 -1.72 28.49
C LEU A 405 15.44 -2.20 29.49
N HIS A 406 16.20 -1.27 30.08
CA HIS A 406 16.89 -1.53 31.32
C HIS A 406 15.76 -1.78 32.32
N ARG A 407 15.58 -3.04 32.72
CA ARG A 407 14.86 -3.32 33.97
C ARG A 407 15.70 -2.63 35.05
N PRO A 408 15.18 -1.62 35.75
CA PRO A 408 15.83 -1.21 36.99
C PRO A 408 15.81 -2.45 37.87
N ALA A 409 16.98 -2.96 38.21
CA ALA A 409 17.08 -3.99 39.24
C ALA A 409 16.53 -3.37 40.53
N GLY A 410 15.32 -3.77 40.93
CA GLY A 410 14.78 -3.45 42.25
C GLY A 410 13.56 -2.53 42.35
N ASN A 411 12.76 -2.28 41.30
CA ASN A 411 11.46 -1.60 41.50
C ASN A 411 10.27 -2.58 41.42
N PRO A 412 9.68 -3.01 42.56
CA PRO A 412 8.58 -3.98 42.59
C PRO A 412 7.24 -3.44 42.05
N ALA A 413 7.16 -2.16 41.67
CA ALA A 413 5.95 -1.57 41.07
C ALA A 413 5.57 -2.20 39.72
N TRP A 414 6.54 -2.71 38.95
CA TRP A 414 6.29 -3.30 37.62
C TRP A 414 5.84 -4.77 37.66
N GLN A 415 5.87 -5.41 38.84
CA GLN A 415 5.30 -6.76 39.04
C GLN A 415 3.81 -6.71 39.44
N LYS A 416 3.23 -5.52 39.63
CA LYS A 416 1.83 -5.35 40.08
C LYS A 416 0.84 -5.06 38.95
N SER A 417 1.11 -5.46 37.70
CA SER A 417 0.05 -5.44 36.68
C SER A 417 -1.05 -6.50 36.90
N ASP A 418 -0.91 -7.36 37.92
CA ASP A 418 -1.95 -8.27 38.42
C ASP A 418 -2.79 -7.67 39.58
N LEU A 419 -2.67 -6.37 39.88
CA LEU A 419 -3.46 -5.69 40.93
C LEU A 419 -4.33 -4.55 40.38
N LEU A 420 -5.06 -4.81 39.30
CA LEU A 420 -6.09 -3.91 38.75
C LEU A 420 -7.43 -3.92 39.55
N THR A 421 -7.37 -4.01 40.89
CA THR A 421 -8.58 -3.93 41.74
C THR A 421 -8.52 -2.90 42.86
N ASN A 422 -7.39 -2.25 43.14
CA ASN A 422 -7.28 -1.40 44.34
C ASN A 422 -7.10 0.11 44.10
N TRP A 423 -7.12 0.60 42.86
CA TRP A 423 -7.00 2.04 42.59
C TRP A 423 -8.33 2.82 42.58
N ALA A 424 -9.47 2.13 42.63
CA ALA A 424 -10.78 2.77 42.72
C ALA A 424 -11.22 3.12 44.17
N GLY A 425 -10.37 2.84 45.18
CA GLY A 425 -10.73 2.96 46.59
C GLY A 425 -10.25 4.22 47.32
N GLU A 426 -9.31 5.00 46.76
CA GLU A 426 -8.66 6.10 47.49
C GLU A 426 -8.98 7.51 46.96
N MET A 427 -10.01 7.65 46.12
CA MET A 427 -10.62 8.96 45.82
C MET A 427 -12.15 8.91 45.99
N LYS A 428 -12.57 8.79 47.26
CA LYS A 428 -13.87 9.26 47.74
C LYS A 428 -13.66 10.24 48.88
#